data_AF-A0A1G9VME1-F1
#
_entry.id   AF-A0A1G9VME1-F1
#
_cell.length_a   1.000
_cell.length_b   1.000
_cell.length_c   1.000
_cell.angle_alpha   90.00
_cell.angle_beta   90.00
_cell.angle_gamma   90.00
#
_symmetry.space_group_name_H-M   'P 1'
#
loop_
_entity.id
_entity.type
_entity.pdbx_description
1 polymer ?
#
loop_
_entity_poly.entity_id
_entity_poly.type
_entity_poly.pdbx_seq_one_letter_code
_entity_poly.pdbx_strand_id
1 'polypeptide(L)'
;MTSPASPAPAPKLSILKFGSSVLLSPDDYARAAHEIYRHTRAGEKVVAVVSALDGETDALFEVGAAVGQSAHDAMLARLVRCGELKSAALMGLALQRSGVSAVVLDPHEMCLKAEGSSLDANLTGLDAARVLAHFEQADVIVAPGFFGEGPDGPVTLGRGGTDLTAVMFAHWLGASRARLIKDVDGVYTDDPARVPDAHRFDQLDYAEAARVSRGLVQDKAIQAAQALGVVIEVAALGKAFATRIGPVAPKIGARHRVRPLRVALLGHGSVGAGVCRHLLAHPGRFRLNPVLVRDAAQHAATGAPGVRFTEDLAEALEDQPDLVVETMGGTGVARALSQSVLRDGLHLVTANKAVIALDFDRLHELAADSGRHLRYSAAVGGGAPILETLDRVSQSGAVLSVEGVMNGTCNFILGRLDDGALLADAIAEAQALGFAEADPRGDIDGDDAADKLSIIIRHAFGIRLDPADIAKESLSGLTPERLQAAADQNQVIKQVGHCSAGGDGRLVARIELRALERDNPLAKLRNEENGFLVQLPHQSLYVQGKGAGRWPTAEAVFADIVDIQRLLDNTLAVPATSKPERSAQAARMPGEDSA
;
A
#
# COMPACT_ATOMS: atom_id res chain seq x y z
N MET A 1 -9.02 -16.63 40.88
CA MET A 1 -9.51 -15.27 40.59
C MET A 1 -8.72 -14.75 39.40
N THR A 2 -9.28 -14.92 38.21
CA THR A 2 -8.70 -14.42 36.96
C THR A 2 -8.89 -12.91 36.93
N SER A 3 -7.79 -12.17 36.86
CA SER A 3 -7.82 -10.72 36.66
C SER A 3 -8.56 -10.41 35.35
N PRO A 4 -9.46 -9.41 35.30
CA PRO A 4 -10.10 -9.04 34.04
C PRO A 4 -9.01 -8.55 33.08
N ALA A 5 -8.90 -9.25 31.95
CA ALA A 5 -7.92 -8.95 30.93
C ALA A 5 -8.06 -7.49 30.46
N SER A 6 -6.92 -6.81 30.34
CA SER A 6 -6.86 -5.49 29.71
C SER A 6 -7.31 -5.63 28.25
N PRO A 7 -8.20 -4.77 27.73
CA PRO A 7 -8.63 -4.84 26.34
C PRO A 7 -7.44 -4.67 25.40
N ALA A 8 -7.43 -5.44 24.31
CA ALA A 8 -6.40 -5.35 23.28
C ALA A 8 -6.28 -3.92 22.72
N PRO A 9 -5.08 -3.46 22.31
CA PRO A 9 -4.92 -2.15 21.71
C PRO A 9 -5.69 -2.10 20.38
N ALA A 10 -6.58 -1.12 20.24
CA ALA A 10 -7.31 -0.87 19.01
C ALA A 10 -6.33 -0.67 17.82
N PRO A 11 -6.71 -1.07 16.60
CA PRO A 11 -5.87 -0.83 15.42
C PRO A 11 -5.54 0.65 15.30
N LYS A 12 -4.29 0.96 14.96
CA LYS A 12 -3.82 2.34 14.87
C LYS A 12 -4.51 3.03 13.70
N LEU A 13 -5.30 4.06 13.99
CA LEU A 13 -5.96 4.88 12.97
C LEU A 13 -5.04 6.00 12.50
N SER A 14 -4.93 6.18 11.19
CA SER A 14 -4.20 7.27 10.55
C SER A 14 -5.10 8.04 9.60
N ILE A 15 -5.10 9.37 9.72
CA ILE A 15 -5.71 10.26 8.74
C ILE A 15 -4.63 10.72 7.76
N LEU A 16 -4.79 10.41 6.48
CA LEU A 16 -3.89 10.82 5.40
C LEU A 16 -4.62 11.82 4.51
N LYS A 17 -4.06 13.00 4.33
CA LYS A 17 -4.62 14.03 3.45
C LYS A 17 -3.80 14.16 2.19
N PHE A 18 -4.44 14.09 1.03
CA PHE A 18 -3.82 14.32 -0.27
C PHE A 18 -4.35 15.64 -0.87
N GLY A 19 -3.45 16.62 -1.04
CA GLY A 19 -3.80 17.93 -1.62
C GLY A 19 -3.66 17.98 -3.14
N SER A 20 -4.13 19.08 -3.75
CA SER A 20 -3.92 19.35 -5.18
C SER A 20 -2.45 19.38 -5.57
N SER A 21 -1.54 19.79 -4.66
CA SER A 21 -0.09 19.77 -4.88
C SER A 21 0.49 18.36 -5.14
N VAL A 22 -0.25 17.30 -4.81
CA VAL A 22 0.15 15.91 -5.09
C VAL A 22 -0.80 15.18 -6.03
N LEU A 23 -2.02 15.70 -6.22
CA LEU A 23 -3.03 15.19 -7.15
C LEU A 23 -3.14 16.16 -8.34
N LEU A 24 -2.13 16.17 -9.22
CA LEU A 24 -2.04 17.06 -10.37
C LEU A 24 -2.76 16.48 -11.60
N SER A 25 -2.81 15.14 -11.68
CA SER A 25 -3.33 14.39 -12.82
C SER A 25 -3.91 13.04 -12.38
N PRO A 26 -4.72 12.36 -13.23
CA PRO A 26 -5.22 11.03 -12.93
C PRO A 26 -4.16 9.95 -12.65
N ASP A 27 -2.93 10.11 -13.17
CA ASP A 27 -1.85 9.16 -12.91
C ASP A 27 -1.34 9.22 -11.45
N ASP A 28 -1.60 10.33 -10.75
CA ASP A 28 -1.11 10.54 -9.39
C ASP A 28 -1.85 9.71 -8.34
N TYR A 29 -3.10 9.31 -8.60
CA TYR A 29 -3.86 8.42 -7.72
C TYR A 29 -3.15 7.08 -7.52
N ALA A 30 -2.37 6.60 -8.49
CA ALA A 30 -1.57 5.39 -8.32
C ALA A 30 -0.49 5.56 -7.24
N ARG A 31 0.19 6.71 -7.22
CA ARG A 31 1.23 7.01 -6.23
C ARG A 31 0.64 7.28 -4.85
N ALA A 32 -0.53 7.93 -4.80
CA ALA A 32 -1.25 8.13 -3.55
C ALA A 32 -1.80 6.82 -2.97
N ALA A 33 -2.36 5.93 -3.82
CA ALA A 33 -2.79 4.59 -3.42
C ALA A 33 -1.62 3.77 -2.86
N HIS A 34 -0.43 3.87 -3.47
CA HIS A 34 0.78 3.25 -2.94
C HIS A 34 1.14 3.76 -1.53
N GLU A 35 1.08 5.08 -1.32
CA GLU A 35 1.33 5.66 0.00
C GLU A 35 0.30 5.17 1.03
N ILE A 36 -0.98 5.05 0.66
CA ILE A 36 -2.02 4.46 1.53
C ILE A 36 -1.70 2.99 1.83
N TYR A 37 -1.36 2.20 0.82
CA TYR A 37 -1.02 0.78 0.97
C TYR A 37 0.17 0.57 1.92
N ARG A 38 1.15 1.47 1.91
CA ARG A 38 2.25 1.47 2.88
C ARG A 38 1.76 1.55 4.32
N HIS A 39 0.72 2.33 4.60
CA HIS A 39 0.15 2.49 5.93
C HIS A 39 -0.67 1.25 6.34
N THR A 40 -1.46 0.68 5.43
CA THR A 40 -2.20 -0.56 5.73
C THR A 40 -1.27 -1.76 5.94
N ARG A 41 -0.17 -1.87 5.17
CA ARG A 41 0.93 -2.82 5.41
C ARG A 41 1.52 -2.70 6.81
N ALA A 42 1.66 -1.47 7.32
CA ALA A 42 2.13 -1.20 8.68
C ALA A 42 1.10 -1.53 9.77
N GLY A 43 -0.10 -2.01 9.40
CA GLY A 43 -1.17 -2.40 10.32
C GLY A 43 -2.04 -1.23 10.76
N GLU A 44 -1.99 -0.11 10.02
CA GLU A 44 -2.83 1.05 10.28
C GLU A 44 -4.14 0.94 9.50
N LYS A 45 -5.26 1.26 10.14
CA LYS A 45 -6.50 1.60 9.44
C LYS A 45 -6.37 3.03 8.94
N VAL A 46 -6.85 3.33 7.72
CA VAL A 46 -6.60 4.62 7.07
C VAL A 46 -7.89 5.32 6.72
N VAL A 47 -7.99 6.61 7.06
CA VAL A 47 -8.94 7.52 6.41
C VAL A 47 -8.18 8.44 5.47
N ALA A 48 -8.41 8.29 4.18
CA ALA A 48 -7.81 9.10 3.13
C ALA A 48 -8.73 10.28 2.78
N VAL A 49 -8.34 11.48 3.16
CA VAL A 49 -9.04 12.73 2.81
C VAL A 49 -8.43 13.27 1.52
N VAL A 50 -9.23 13.41 0.47
CA VAL A 50 -8.73 13.83 -0.84
C VAL A 50 -9.27 15.20 -1.26
N SER A 51 -8.37 16.04 -1.78
CA SER A 51 -8.74 17.25 -2.52
C SER A 51 -9.12 16.92 -3.97
N ALA A 52 -9.74 17.88 -4.65
CA ALA A 52 -9.93 17.82 -6.10
C ALA A 52 -8.57 17.85 -6.81
N LEU A 53 -8.56 17.44 -8.09
CA LEU A 53 -7.37 17.59 -8.93
C LEU A 53 -6.97 19.08 -9.01
N ASP A 54 -5.68 19.33 -9.23
CA ASP A 54 -5.18 20.68 -9.40
C ASP A 54 -5.95 21.48 -10.47
N GLY A 55 -6.32 22.71 -10.12
CA GLY A 55 -7.14 23.60 -10.95
C GLY A 55 -8.61 23.22 -11.12
N GLU A 56 -9.05 22.04 -10.68
CA GLU A 56 -10.43 21.57 -10.93
C GLU A 56 -11.48 22.38 -10.16
N THR A 57 -11.22 22.66 -8.88
CA THR A 57 -12.13 23.48 -8.06
C THR A 57 -12.32 24.86 -8.69
N ASP A 58 -11.24 25.49 -9.15
CA ASP A 58 -11.27 26.81 -9.78
C ASP A 58 -12.02 26.77 -11.12
N ALA A 59 -11.80 25.73 -11.94
CA ALA A 59 -12.54 25.54 -13.19
C ALA A 59 -14.06 25.39 -12.96
N LEU A 60 -14.48 24.69 -11.89
CA LEU A 60 -15.89 24.58 -11.53
C LEU A 60 -16.47 25.92 -11.07
N PHE A 61 -15.70 26.72 -10.34
CA PHE A 61 -16.08 28.09 -9.98
C PHE A 61 -16.26 28.97 -11.24
N GLU A 62 -15.31 28.94 -12.17
CA GLU A 62 -15.36 29.71 -13.41
C GLU A 62 -16.56 29.33 -14.29
N VAL A 63 -16.80 28.03 -14.48
CA VAL A 63 -17.97 27.53 -15.23
C VAL A 63 -19.27 27.97 -14.57
N GLY A 64 -19.37 27.85 -13.23
CA GLY A 64 -20.53 28.29 -12.48
C GLY A 64 -20.81 29.79 -12.62
N ALA A 65 -19.76 30.62 -12.55
CA ALA A 65 -19.86 32.07 -12.73
C ALA A 65 -20.28 32.45 -14.15
N ALA A 66 -19.73 31.78 -15.17
CA ALA A 66 -20.05 32.02 -16.58
C ALA A 66 -21.52 31.72 -16.92
N VAL A 67 -22.10 30.66 -16.34
CA VAL A 67 -23.51 30.30 -16.55
C VAL A 67 -24.45 31.18 -15.72
N GLY A 68 -24.09 31.43 -14.46
CA GLY A 68 -24.99 32.06 -13.49
C GLY A 68 -25.13 33.57 -13.62
N GLN A 69 -24.10 34.30 -14.09
CA GLN A 69 -23.97 35.77 -14.15
C GLN A 69 -24.15 36.54 -12.81
N SER A 70 -24.86 35.96 -11.83
CA SER A 70 -24.90 36.25 -10.39
C SER A 70 -25.12 34.90 -9.67
N ALA A 71 -24.06 34.09 -9.52
CA ALA A 71 -24.21 32.73 -9.01
C ALA A 71 -24.75 32.75 -7.57
N HIS A 72 -25.82 32.00 -7.32
CA HIS A 72 -26.32 31.77 -5.97
C HIS A 72 -25.32 30.85 -5.25
N ASP A 73 -24.68 31.32 -4.17
CA ASP A 73 -23.60 30.61 -3.46
C ASP A 73 -23.94 29.14 -3.15
N ALA A 74 -25.19 28.86 -2.78
CA ALA A 74 -25.69 27.52 -2.52
C ALA A 74 -25.71 26.58 -3.75
N MET A 75 -25.91 27.10 -4.96
CA MET A 75 -25.82 26.33 -6.21
C MET A 75 -24.36 26.14 -6.62
N LEU A 76 -23.53 27.15 -6.40
CA LEU A 76 -22.10 27.07 -6.67
C LEU A 76 -21.41 26.04 -5.79
N ALA A 77 -21.75 25.99 -4.49
CA ALA A 77 -21.28 24.96 -3.57
C ALA A 77 -21.63 23.53 -4.06
N ARG A 78 -22.84 23.35 -4.60
CA ARG A 78 -23.29 22.07 -5.19
C ARG A 78 -22.53 21.67 -6.45
N LEU A 79 -22.09 22.64 -7.26
CA LEU A 79 -21.28 22.38 -8.45
C LEU A 79 -19.83 22.05 -8.06
N VAL A 80 -19.22 22.87 -7.20
CA VAL A 80 -17.80 22.77 -6.84
C VAL A 80 -17.47 21.47 -6.11
N ARG A 81 -18.40 20.94 -5.28
CA ARG A 81 -18.20 19.65 -4.60
C ARG A 81 -17.97 18.47 -5.56
N CYS A 82 -18.42 18.56 -6.82
CA CYS A 82 -18.27 17.49 -7.79
C CYS A 82 -16.79 17.13 -8.04
N GLY A 83 -15.88 18.11 -7.92
CA GLY A 83 -14.45 17.85 -8.12
C GLY A 83 -13.86 16.90 -7.08
N GLU A 84 -14.26 17.04 -5.82
CA GLU A 84 -13.79 16.14 -4.76
C GLU A 84 -14.52 14.81 -4.72
N LEU A 85 -15.82 14.78 -5.04
CA LEU A 85 -16.56 13.52 -5.21
C LEU A 85 -15.90 12.67 -6.30
N LYS A 86 -15.55 13.29 -7.43
CA LYS A 86 -14.80 12.64 -8.50
C LYS A 86 -13.43 12.16 -8.00
N SER A 87 -12.69 12.98 -7.26
CA SER A 87 -11.39 12.60 -6.69
C SER A 87 -11.48 11.41 -5.73
N ALA A 88 -12.46 11.40 -4.83
CA ALA A 88 -12.69 10.30 -3.89
C ALA A 88 -13.00 8.99 -4.61
N ALA A 89 -13.85 9.03 -5.65
CA ALA A 89 -14.12 7.88 -6.50
C ALA A 89 -12.87 7.37 -7.24
N LEU A 90 -12.08 8.28 -7.83
CA LEU A 90 -10.83 7.92 -8.53
C LEU A 90 -9.80 7.30 -7.58
N MET A 91 -9.68 7.81 -6.36
CA MET A 91 -8.83 7.23 -5.32
C MET A 91 -9.31 5.82 -4.92
N GLY A 92 -10.62 5.63 -4.72
CA GLY A 92 -11.21 4.32 -4.46
C GLY A 92 -10.90 3.30 -5.56
N LEU A 93 -11.03 3.70 -6.83
CA LEU A 93 -10.68 2.86 -7.98
C LEU A 93 -9.18 2.54 -8.03
N ALA A 94 -8.31 3.50 -7.71
CA ALA A 94 -6.87 3.29 -7.66
C ALA A 94 -6.48 2.29 -6.55
N LEU A 95 -7.10 2.38 -5.37
CA LEU A 95 -6.90 1.44 -4.27
C LEU A 95 -7.38 0.04 -4.64
N GLN A 96 -8.56 -0.08 -5.24
CA GLN A 96 -9.11 -1.36 -5.70
C GLN A 96 -8.23 -2.01 -6.76
N ARG A 97 -7.69 -1.24 -7.71
CA ARG A 97 -6.72 -1.72 -8.69
C ARG A 97 -5.44 -2.24 -8.03
N SER A 98 -4.99 -1.56 -6.98
CA SER A 98 -3.80 -1.91 -6.19
C SER A 98 -4.04 -3.09 -5.25
N GLY A 99 -5.28 -3.58 -5.15
CA GLY A 99 -5.65 -4.71 -4.30
C GLY A 99 -5.87 -4.36 -2.84
N VAL A 100 -6.04 -3.07 -2.52
CA VAL A 100 -6.31 -2.57 -1.15
C VAL A 100 -7.81 -2.51 -0.92
N SER A 101 -8.29 -3.09 0.19
CA SER A 101 -9.71 -3.02 0.55
C SER A 101 -10.09 -1.60 1.00
N ALA A 102 -11.00 -0.97 0.26
CA ALA A 102 -11.38 0.42 0.46
C ALA A 102 -12.88 0.65 0.24
N VAL A 103 -13.44 1.59 0.99
CA VAL A 103 -14.78 2.17 0.74
C VAL A 103 -14.65 3.67 0.49
N VAL A 104 -15.50 4.21 -0.36
CA VAL A 104 -15.63 5.67 -0.57
C VAL A 104 -16.90 6.13 0.11
N LEU A 105 -16.81 7.17 0.93
CA LEU A 105 -17.96 7.74 1.63
C LEU A 105 -18.21 9.18 1.20
N ASP A 106 -19.46 9.48 0.89
CA ASP A 106 -19.95 10.83 0.72
C ASP A 106 -20.26 11.48 2.08
N PRO A 107 -20.26 12.83 2.18
CA PRO A 107 -20.52 13.53 3.44
C PRO A 107 -21.82 13.16 4.14
N HIS A 108 -22.91 12.93 3.40
CA HIS A 108 -24.18 12.50 3.98
C HIS A 108 -24.13 11.08 4.58
N GLU A 109 -23.28 10.19 4.06
CA GLU A 109 -23.05 8.85 4.61
C GLU A 109 -22.26 8.90 5.92
N MET A 110 -21.41 9.91 6.09
CA MET A 110 -20.68 10.18 7.33
C MET A 110 -21.47 11.06 8.32
N CYS A 111 -22.63 11.58 7.91
CA CYS A 111 -23.36 12.63 8.63
C CYS A 111 -22.46 13.85 8.92
N LEU A 112 -21.61 14.24 7.97
CA LEU A 112 -20.62 15.31 8.11
C LEU A 112 -21.29 16.68 8.10
N LYS A 113 -21.43 17.30 9.27
CA LYS A 113 -22.14 18.57 9.46
C LYS A 113 -21.20 19.76 9.36
N ALA A 114 -21.73 20.85 8.81
CA ALA A 114 -21.04 22.12 8.71
C ALA A 114 -21.97 23.30 8.99
N GLU A 115 -21.43 24.39 9.54
CA GLU A 115 -22.15 25.63 9.79
C GLU A 115 -21.39 26.84 9.23
N GLY A 116 -22.12 27.81 8.67
CA GLY A 116 -21.55 29.01 8.07
C GLY A 116 -22.17 29.33 6.72
N SER A 117 -21.46 30.15 5.94
CA SER A 117 -21.90 30.53 4.59
C SER A 117 -21.74 29.36 3.61
N SER A 118 -22.46 29.37 2.49
CA SER A 118 -22.38 28.26 1.53
C SER A 118 -21.00 28.04 0.91
N LEU A 119 -20.14 29.06 0.89
CA LEU A 119 -18.80 28.99 0.30
C LEU A 119 -17.65 29.04 1.33
N ASP A 120 -17.98 29.27 2.61
CA ASP A 120 -17.01 29.33 3.70
C ASP A 120 -17.70 28.93 5.02
N ALA A 121 -17.76 27.63 5.24
CA ALA A 121 -18.32 26.99 6.43
C ALA A 121 -17.23 26.34 7.30
N ASN A 122 -17.62 25.96 8.51
CA ASN A 122 -16.80 25.21 9.46
C ASN A 122 -17.45 23.87 9.75
N LEU A 123 -16.65 22.81 9.77
CA LEU A 123 -17.13 21.49 10.17
C LEU A 123 -17.47 21.48 11.67
N THR A 124 -18.62 20.90 12.03
CA THR A 124 -19.12 20.87 13.41
C THR A 124 -19.28 19.46 13.97
N GLY A 125 -19.38 18.43 13.13
CA GLY A 125 -19.38 17.04 13.58
C GLY A 125 -19.50 16.02 12.46
N LEU A 126 -19.35 14.74 12.82
CA LEU A 126 -19.71 13.58 12.00
C LEU A 126 -20.24 12.46 12.91
N ASP A 127 -20.81 11.42 12.33
CA ASP A 127 -21.18 10.19 13.06
C ASP A 127 -19.97 9.23 13.10
N ALA A 128 -19.20 9.30 14.17
CA ALA A 128 -17.95 8.54 14.29
C ALA A 128 -18.19 7.03 14.33
N ALA A 129 -19.25 6.57 15.00
CA ALA A 129 -19.59 5.15 15.08
C ALA A 129 -19.91 4.60 13.69
N ARG A 130 -20.70 5.34 12.90
CA ARG A 130 -21.02 4.97 11.52
C ARG A 130 -19.81 4.95 10.61
N VAL A 131 -18.92 5.93 10.70
CA VAL A 131 -17.67 5.95 9.92
C VAL A 131 -16.79 4.76 10.29
N LEU A 132 -16.51 4.56 11.58
CA LEU A 132 -15.61 3.50 12.06
C LEU A 132 -16.13 2.09 11.78
N ALA A 133 -17.45 1.88 11.73
CA ALA A 133 -18.04 0.58 11.39
C ALA A 133 -17.62 0.06 10.00
N HIS A 134 -17.27 0.95 9.06
CA HIS A 134 -16.80 0.53 7.75
C HIS A 134 -15.44 -0.20 7.79
N PHE A 135 -14.66 -0.03 8.85
CA PHE A 135 -13.40 -0.77 9.02
C PHE A 135 -13.58 -2.26 9.32
N GLU A 136 -14.82 -2.72 9.56
CA GLU A 136 -15.15 -4.15 9.61
C GLU A 136 -15.02 -4.84 8.25
N GLN A 137 -15.15 -4.07 7.16
CA GLN A 137 -15.17 -4.59 5.78
C GLN A 137 -14.03 -4.04 4.92
N ALA A 138 -13.41 -2.94 5.34
CA ALA A 138 -12.32 -2.28 4.64
C ALA A 138 -11.14 -1.93 5.54
N ASP A 139 -9.97 -1.71 4.94
CA ASP A 139 -8.80 -1.15 5.63
C ASP A 139 -8.68 0.35 5.40
N VAL A 140 -9.34 0.87 4.37
CA VAL A 140 -9.30 2.26 3.95
C VAL A 140 -10.71 2.83 3.80
N ILE A 141 -10.93 4.02 4.35
CA ILE A 141 -12.08 4.86 4.06
C ILE A 141 -11.57 6.07 3.27
N VAL A 142 -12.12 6.31 2.09
CA VAL A 142 -11.82 7.51 1.29
C VAL A 142 -12.95 8.52 1.47
N ALA A 143 -12.61 9.76 1.75
CA ALA A 143 -13.56 10.84 1.96
C ALA A 143 -13.12 12.13 1.23
N PRO A 144 -14.06 12.94 0.73
CA PRO A 144 -13.76 14.30 0.29
C PRO A 144 -13.42 15.18 1.50
N GLY A 145 -12.76 16.32 1.27
CA GLY A 145 -12.25 17.17 2.35
C GLY A 145 -12.59 18.66 2.32
N PHE A 146 -13.30 19.18 1.33
CA PHE A 146 -13.57 20.60 1.14
C PHE A 146 -15.05 20.97 1.27
N PHE A 147 -15.94 20.02 1.57
CA PHE A 147 -17.36 20.30 1.75
C PHE A 147 -18.01 19.47 2.86
N GLY A 148 -19.17 19.94 3.33
CA GLY A 148 -20.00 19.28 4.34
C GLY A 148 -21.48 19.59 4.15
N GLU A 149 -22.32 19.04 5.03
CA GLU A 149 -23.77 19.24 5.00
C GLU A 149 -24.17 20.37 5.96
N GLY A 150 -24.61 21.49 5.37
CA GLY A 150 -25.23 22.59 6.09
C GLY A 150 -26.76 22.41 6.23
N PRO A 151 -27.44 23.30 6.98
CA PRO A 151 -28.88 23.21 7.21
C PRO A 151 -29.71 23.29 5.91
N ASP A 152 -29.25 24.06 4.92
CA ASP A 152 -29.91 24.28 3.63
C ASP A 152 -29.28 23.47 2.47
N GLY A 153 -28.44 22.49 2.83
CA GLY A 153 -27.75 21.60 1.91
C GLY A 153 -26.23 21.79 1.87
N PRO A 154 -25.56 21.36 0.78
CA PRO A 154 -24.10 21.30 0.73
C PRO A 154 -23.44 22.67 0.82
N VAL A 155 -22.37 22.74 1.60
CA VAL A 155 -21.54 23.95 1.79
C VAL A 155 -20.06 23.62 1.59
N THR A 156 -19.26 24.57 1.10
CA THR A 156 -17.80 24.41 1.04
C THR A 156 -17.12 25.01 2.27
N LEU A 157 -15.90 24.58 2.56
CA LEU A 157 -15.17 24.93 3.79
C LEU A 157 -14.22 26.12 3.64
N GLY A 158 -14.29 26.83 2.52
CA GLY A 158 -13.38 27.90 2.18
C GLY A 158 -11.92 27.45 2.02
N ARG A 159 -11.01 28.42 1.81
CA ARG A 159 -9.59 28.14 1.58
C ARG A 159 -9.00 27.34 2.74
N GLY A 160 -8.31 26.25 2.39
CA GLY A 160 -7.67 25.37 3.38
C GLY A 160 -8.59 24.36 4.06
N GLY A 161 -9.83 24.24 3.59
CA GLY A 161 -10.82 23.28 4.09
C GLY A 161 -10.31 21.85 4.24
N THR A 162 -9.57 21.33 3.25
CA THR A 162 -9.09 19.93 3.30
C THR A 162 -8.06 19.67 4.39
N ASP A 163 -7.15 20.61 4.69
CA ASP A 163 -6.19 20.45 5.79
C ASP A 163 -6.93 20.49 7.14
N LEU A 164 -7.94 21.36 7.28
CA LEU A 164 -8.81 21.40 8.45
C LEU A 164 -9.59 20.09 8.62
N THR A 165 -10.19 19.56 7.55
CA THR A 165 -10.95 18.31 7.58
C THR A 165 -10.12 17.16 8.11
N ALA A 166 -8.85 17.04 7.68
CA ALA A 166 -7.95 16.01 8.19
C ALA A 166 -7.72 16.12 9.71
N VAL A 167 -7.57 17.34 10.24
CA VAL A 167 -7.43 17.60 11.68
C VAL A 167 -8.71 17.27 12.43
N MET A 168 -9.87 17.69 11.92
CA MET A 168 -11.16 17.42 12.54
C MET A 168 -11.47 15.92 12.56
N PHE A 169 -11.19 15.21 11.46
CA PHE A 169 -11.36 13.75 11.38
C PHE A 169 -10.43 13.03 12.35
N ALA A 170 -9.19 13.51 12.50
CA ALA A 170 -8.28 12.91 13.48
C ALA A 170 -8.83 13.03 14.90
N HIS A 171 -9.37 14.19 15.26
CA HIS A 171 -10.02 14.38 16.55
C HIS A 171 -11.27 13.50 16.72
N TRP A 172 -12.22 13.55 15.78
CA TRP A 172 -13.52 12.88 15.91
C TRP A 172 -13.46 11.36 15.82
N LEU A 173 -12.52 10.82 15.06
CA LEU A 173 -12.35 9.37 14.90
C LEU A 173 -11.32 8.79 15.87
N GLY A 174 -10.73 9.61 16.74
CA GLY A 174 -9.75 9.18 17.73
C GLY A 174 -8.38 8.79 17.14
N ALA A 175 -8.01 9.36 15.99
CA ALA A 175 -6.69 9.15 15.42
C ALA A 175 -5.64 9.98 16.16
N SER A 176 -4.46 9.39 16.40
CA SER A 176 -3.35 10.06 17.10
C SER A 176 -2.72 11.23 16.32
N ARG A 177 -2.96 11.33 15.01
CA ARG A 177 -2.37 12.32 14.11
C ARG A 177 -3.14 12.50 12.81
N ALA A 178 -3.00 13.68 12.21
CA ALA A 178 -3.34 13.97 10.82
C ALA A 178 -2.05 14.15 10.00
N ARG A 179 -1.82 13.32 8.99
CA ARG A 179 -0.67 13.41 8.10
C ARG A 179 -1.07 14.07 6.79
N LEU A 180 -0.54 15.26 6.55
CA LEU A 180 -0.74 16.05 5.34
C LEU A 180 0.35 15.68 4.33
N ILE A 181 -0.05 14.98 3.27
CA ILE A 181 0.82 14.63 2.15
C ILE A 181 0.92 15.82 1.21
N LYS A 182 2.13 16.32 1.05
CA LYS A 182 2.50 17.48 0.24
C LYS A 182 3.58 17.08 -0.77
N ASP A 183 3.91 17.99 -1.67
CA ASP A 183 5.01 17.89 -2.63
C ASP A 183 6.39 18.08 -1.99
N VAL A 184 6.43 18.64 -0.78
CA VAL A 184 7.61 18.74 0.09
C VAL A 184 7.53 17.78 1.27
N ASP A 185 8.67 17.29 1.72
CA ASP A 185 8.79 16.23 2.73
C ASP A 185 8.78 16.73 4.19
N GLY A 186 8.42 17.98 4.39
CA GLY A 186 8.32 18.62 5.69
C GLY A 186 8.20 20.14 5.58
N VAL A 187 8.20 20.79 6.74
CA VAL A 187 8.32 22.24 6.87
C VAL A 187 9.80 22.60 6.97
N TYR A 188 10.21 23.62 6.24
CA TYR A 188 11.60 24.06 6.15
C TYR A 188 11.76 25.47 6.71
N THR A 189 13.00 25.84 7.05
CA THR A 189 13.35 27.22 7.45
C THR A 189 13.05 28.24 6.33
N ASP A 190 13.23 27.83 5.08
CA ASP A 190 12.97 28.57 3.85
C ASP A 190 12.47 27.63 2.75
N ASP A 191 12.01 28.17 1.62
CA ASP A 191 11.59 27.37 0.47
C ASP A 191 12.79 26.56 -0.09
N PRO A 192 12.81 25.22 0.06
CA PRO A 192 13.95 24.41 -0.37
C PRO A 192 14.14 24.37 -1.88
N ALA A 193 13.11 24.73 -2.68
CA ALA A 193 13.25 24.86 -4.13
C ALA A 193 14.04 26.10 -4.54
N ARG A 194 14.11 27.12 -3.66
CA ARG A 194 14.79 28.40 -3.91
C ARG A 194 16.07 28.55 -3.11
N VAL A 195 16.13 27.96 -1.92
CA VAL A 195 17.24 28.08 -0.97
C VAL A 195 17.84 26.70 -0.73
N PRO A 196 18.95 26.33 -1.39
CA PRO A 196 19.57 25.00 -1.26
C PRO A 196 20.02 24.63 0.16
N ASP A 197 20.29 25.64 1.00
CA ASP A 197 20.67 25.47 2.40
C ASP A 197 19.48 25.45 3.36
N ALA A 198 18.24 25.43 2.87
CA ALA A 198 17.06 25.31 3.72
C ALA A 198 17.13 24.01 4.56
N HIS A 199 16.80 24.13 5.84
CA HIS A 199 16.80 23.00 6.76
C HIS A 199 15.37 22.58 7.09
N ARG A 200 15.08 21.28 6.98
CA ARG A 200 13.81 20.70 7.42
C ARG A 200 13.73 20.73 8.95
N PHE A 201 12.56 21.02 9.49
CA PHE A 201 12.24 20.75 10.88
C PHE A 201 11.83 19.28 11.06
N ASP A 202 12.37 18.57 12.05
CA ASP A 202 11.79 17.30 12.49
C ASP A 202 10.57 17.55 13.39
N GLN A 203 10.63 18.61 14.19
CA GLN A 203 9.60 18.97 15.16
C GLN A 203 9.36 20.49 15.16
N LEU A 204 8.11 20.89 15.33
CA LEU A 204 7.67 22.27 15.52
C LEU A 204 6.56 22.32 16.57
N ASP A 205 6.52 23.39 17.36
CA ASP A 205 5.30 23.75 18.05
C ASP A 205 4.29 24.42 17.10
N TYR A 206 3.02 24.52 17.53
CA TYR A 206 1.97 25.11 16.70
C TYR A 206 2.22 26.59 16.36
N ALA A 207 2.79 27.36 17.29
CA ALA A 207 3.02 28.79 17.10
C ALA A 207 4.11 29.05 16.06
N GLU A 208 5.22 28.31 16.17
CA GLU A 208 6.31 28.37 15.22
C GLU A 208 5.87 27.82 13.85
N ALA A 209 5.09 26.74 13.81
CA ALA A 209 4.53 26.22 12.58
C ALA A 209 3.67 27.26 11.84
N ALA A 210 2.81 28.00 12.53
CA ALA A 210 2.02 29.08 11.94
C ALA A 210 2.91 30.20 11.34
N ARG A 211 4.08 30.44 11.95
CA ARG A 211 5.03 31.46 11.47
C ARG A 211 5.82 30.99 10.25
N VAL A 212 6.26 29.72 10.22
CA VAL A 212 7.23 29.23 9.22
C VAL A 212 6.62 28.39 8.10
N SER A 213 5.38 27.89 8.23
CA SER A 213 4.76 27.08 7.17
C SER A 213 4.53 27.87 5.88
N ARG A 214 4.42 29.21 5.94
CA ARG A 214 4.22 30.11 4.78
C ARG A 214 3.10 29.64 3.83
N GLY A 215 2.01 29.10 4.38
CA GLY A 215 0.86 28.59 3.62
C GLY A 215 0.93 27.12 3.21
N LEU A 216 2.05 26.42 3.48
CA LEU A 216 2.18 24.97 3.28
C LEU A 216 1.15 24.19 4.10
N VAL A 217 0.95 24.62 5.35
CA VAL A 217 -0.13 24.19 6.24
C VAL A 217 -0.95 25.42 6.58
N GLN A 218 -2.26 25.33 6.42
CA GLN A 218 -3.17 26.47 6.56
C GLN A 218 -3.40 26.80 8.04
N ASP A 219 -3.44 28.10 8.36
CA ASP A 219 -3.53 28.59 9.75
C ASP A 219 -4.75 28.04 10.49
N LYS A 220 -5.90 27.95 9.82
CA LYS A 220 -7.15 27.38 10.36
C LYS A 220 -6.94 25.93 10.85
N ALA A 221 -6.15 25.14 10.13
CA ALA A 221 -5.83 23.76 10.51
C ALA A 221 -4.86 23.70 11.70
N ILE A 222 -3.83 24.58 11.73
CA ILE A 222 -2.87 24.66 12.86
C ILE A 222 -3.58 25.08 14.14
N GLN A 223 -4.45 26.09 14.06
CA GLN A 223 -5.23 26.58 15.20
C GLN A 223 -6.20 25.51 15.72
N ALA A 224 -6.91 24.83 14.83
CA ALA A 224 -7.78 23.71 15.21
C ALA A 224 -6.99 22.58 15.87
N ALA A 225 -5.83 22.22 15.31
CA ALA A 225 -4.96 21.19 15.85
C ALA A 225 -4.44 21.54 17.24
N GLN A 226 -4.05 22.79 17.46
CA GLN A 226 -3.65 23.30 18.78
C GLN A 226 -4.81 23.21 19.79
N ALA A 227 -6.00 23.66 19.40
CA ALA A 227 -7.18 23.67 20.27
C ALA A 227 -7.65 22.25 20.65
N LEU A 228 -7.54 21.31 19.71
CA LEU A 228 -8.01 19.92 19.87
C LEU A 228 -6.91 18.96 20.34
N GLY A 229 -5.66 19.42 20.45
CA GLY A 229 -4.51 18.59 20.82
C GLY A 229 -4.10 17.57 19.75
N VAL A 230 -4.42 17.81 18.48
CA VAL A 230 -4.13 16.90 17.36
C VAL A 230 -2.74 17.16 16.80
N VAL A 231 -1.92 16.12 16.67
CA VAL A 231 -0.61 16.23 16.00
C VAL A 231 -0.79 16.30 14.48
N ILE A 232 -0.15 17.27 13.85
CA ILE A 232 -0.03 17.33 12.38
C ILE A 232 1.33 16.78 11.96
N GLU A 233 1.36 15.98 10.91
CA GLU A 233 2.61 15.60 10.23
C GLU A 233 2.60 16.13 8.80
N VAL A 234 3.66 16.81 8.38
CA VAL A 234 3.86 17.23 6.98
C VAL A 234 4.87 16.27 6.36
N ALA A 235 4.46 15.56 5.31
CA ALA A 235 5.26 14.51 4.67
C ALA A 235 5.08 14.52 3.15
N ALA A 236 5.99 13.85 2.44
CA ALA A 236 5.87 13.59 1.00
C ALA A 236 5.74 12.10 0.70
N LEU A 237 5.15 11.79 -0.46
CA LEU A 237 4.93 10.43 -0.94
C LEU A 237 6.21 9.58 -0.86
N GLY A 238 6.12 8.43 -0.20
CA GLY A 238 7.19 7.45 -0.11
C GLY A 238 8.41 7.85 0.71
N LYS A 239 8.43 9.02 1.37
CA LYS A 239 9.54 9.44 2.25
C LYS A 239 9.42 8.81 3.64
N ALA A 240 10.55 8.54 4.27
CA ALA A 240 10.64 7.93 5.59
C ALA A 240 10.40 8.91 6.75
N PHE A 241 10.47 10.21 6.47
CA PHE A 241 10.49 11.28 7.45
C PHE A 241 9.38 12.30 7.19
N ALA A 242 9.06 13.07 8.22
CA ALA A 242 8.03 14.10 8.21
C ALA A 242 8.38 15.17 9.26
N THR A 243 7.86 16.38 9.09
CA THR A 243 7.85 17.37 10.18
C THR A 243 6.65 17.11 11.08
N ARG A 244 6.88 16.90 12.38
CA ARG A 244 5.82 16.75 13.37
C ARG A 244 5.51 18.10 14.03
N ILE A 245 4.28 18.57 13.90
CA ILE A 245 3.76 19.77 14.54
C ILE A 245 2.88 19.35 15.72
N GLY A 246 3.21 19.79 16.93
CA GLY A 246 2.51 19.37 18.15
C GLY A 246 2.98 20.13 19.39
N PRO A 247 2.63 19.70 20.62
CA PRO A 247 3.14 20.30 21.86
C PRO A 247 4.59 19.86 22.14
N VAL A 248 5.52 20.23 21.25
CA VAL A 248 6.94 19.84 21.29
C VAL A 248 7.83 21.03 20.97
N ALA A 249 9.06 21.05 21.50
CA ALA A 249 10.02 22.09 21.17
C ALA A 249 10.47 21.97 19.69
N PRO A 250 10.64 23.10 18.97
CA PRO A 250 11.19 23.10 17.63
C PRO A 250 12.56 22.41 17.55
N LYS A 251 12.73 21.55 16.54
CA LYS A 251 13.98 20.82 16.28
C LYS A 251 14.26 20.75 14.79
N ILE A 252 15.44 21.24 14.39
CA ILE A 252 15.95 21.06 13.03
C ILE A 252 16.41 19.61 12.84
N GLY A 253 15.98 19.00 11.73
CA GLY A 253 16.29 17.63 11.37
C GLY A 253 17.65 17.46 10.71
N ALA A 254 18.09 16.21 10.63
CA ALA A 254 19.27 15.82 9.87
C ALA A 254 19.09 16.12 8.38
N ARG A 255 20.19 16.45 7.68
CA ARG A 255 20.16 16.53 6.22
C ARG A 255 20.17 15.10 5.68
N HIS A 256 19.19 14.78 4.85
CA HIS A 256 19.11 13.48 4.17
C HIS A 256 19.65 13.64 2.75
N ARG A 257 20.72 12.89 2.40
CA ARG A 257 21.19 12.81 1.02
C ARG A 257 20.33 11.80 0.27
N VAL A 258 19.54 12.27 -0.68
CA VAL A 258 18.77 11.41 -1.57
C VAL A 258 19.63 11.09 -2.79
N ARG A 259 20.12 9.85 -2.89
CA ARG A 259 20.65 9.33 -4.16
C ARG A 259 19.61 8.40 -4.80
N PRO A 260 19.46 8.38 -6.13
CA PRO A 260 18.59 7.41 -6.78
C PRO A 260 19.01 5.98 -6.41
N LEU A 261 18.04 5.13 -6.04
CA LEU A 261 18.29 3.71 -5.79
C LEU A 261 18.55 3.00 -7.13
N ARG A 262 19.69 2.33 -7.28
CA ARG A 262 20.00 1.57 -8.49
C ARG A 262 19.30 0.21 -8.42
N VAL A 263 18.51 -0.10 -9.43
CA VAL A 263 17.66 -1.29 -9.47
C VAL A 263 17.95 -2.09 -10.73
N ALA A 264 18.20 -3.39 -10.58
CA ALA A 264 18.17 -4.35 -11.68
C ALA A 264 16.86 -5.14 -11.63
N LEU A 265 16.12 -5.16 -12.73
CA LEU A 265 14.88 -5.91 -12.86
C LEU A 265 15.11 -7.13 -13.75
N LEU A 266 14.82 -8.31 -13.20
CA LEU A 266 14.93 -9.59 -13.88
C LEU A 266 13.51 -10.09 -14.19
N GLY A 267 13.15 -10.08 -15.47
CA GLY A 267 11.82 -10.40 -15.97
C GLY A 267 10.96 -9.15 -16.25
N HIS A 268 10.26 -9.18 -17.38
CA HIS A 268 9.33 -8.13 -17.81
C HIS A 268 7.99 -8.72 -18.30
N GLY A 269 7.51 -9.76 -17.60
CA GLY A 269 6.15 -10.26 -17.78
C GLY A 269 5.10 -9.32 -17.19
N SER A 270 3.88 -9.79 -16.92
CA SER A 270 2.79 -8.97 -16.37
C SER A 270 3.22 -8.19 -15.11
N VAL A 271 3.82 -8.88 -14.13
CA VAL A 271 4.30 -8.28 -12.87
C VAL A 271 5.48 -7.35 -13.11
N GLY A 272 6.54 -7.83 -13.77
CA GLY A 272 7.75 -7.04 -14.05
C GLY A 272 7.45 -5.74 -14.82
N ALA A 273 6.55 -5.78 -15.80
CA ALA A 273 6.09 -4.59 -16.53
C ALA A 273 5.32 -3.62 -15.63
N GLY A 274 4.56 -4.11 -14.65
CA GLY A 274 3.91 -3.29 -13.63
C GLY A 274 4.94 -2.59 -12.75
N VAL A 275 5.92 -3.34 -12.22
CA VAL A 275 7.02 -2.80 -11.40
C VAL A 275 7.81 -1.75 -12.18
N CYS A 276 8.16 -2.02 -13.44
CA CYS A 276 8.85 -1.08 -14.31
C CYS A 276 8.06 0.25 -14.43
N ARG A 277 6.74 0.19 -14.63
CA ARG A 277 5.88 1.39 -14.65
C ARG A 277 5.94 2.17 -13.33
N HIS A 278 5.94 1.50 -12.18
CA HIS A 278 6.07 2.18 -10.88
C HIS A 278 7.44 2.86 -10.73
N LEU A 279 8.53 2.20 -11.13
CA LEU A 279 9.87 2.79 -11.07
C LEU A 279 9.98 4.05 -11.92
N LEU A 280 9.45 4.02 -13.15
CA LEU A 280 9.46 5.16 -14.07
C LEU A 280 8.56 6.32 -13.61
N ALA A 281 7.48 6.03 -12.88
CA ALA A 281 6.56 7.05 -12.35
C ALA A 281 7.16 7.90 -11.20
N HIS A 282 8.40 7.59 -10.77
CA HIS A 282 9.12 8.29 -9.71
C HIS A 282 10.49 8.80 -10.22
N PRO A 283 10.49 9.85 -11.08
CA PRO A 283 11.72 10.35 -11.68
C PRO A 283 12.71 10.84 -10.60
N GLY A 284 14.00 10.55 -10.81
CA GLY A 284 15.07 10.91 -9.87
C GLY A 284 15.13 10.06 -8.59
N ARG A 285 14.15 9.17 -8.35
CA ARG A 285 14.12 8.28 -7.19
C ARG A 285 14.79 6.94 -7.44
N PHE A 286 14.71 6.44 -8.67
CA PHE A 286 15.26 5.16 -9.08
C PHE A 286 16.12 5.33 -10.33
N ARG A 287 17.19 4.53 -10.43
CA ARG A 287 17.95 4.31 -11.66
C ARG A 287 17.79 2.86 -12.05
N LEU A 288 17.11 2.61 -13.16
CA LEU A 288 16.84 1.27 -13.68
C LEU A 288 17.98 0.85 -14.63
N ASN A 289 18.63 -0.27 -14.33
CA ASN A 289 19.55 -0.95 -15.24
C ASN A 289 18.81 -1.56 -16.44
N PRO A 290 19.49 -2.01 -17.51
CA PRO A 290 18.84 -2.82 -18.54
C PRO A 290 18.05 -3.98 -17.93
N VAL A 291 16.79 -4.12 -18.34
CA VAL A 291 15.87 -5.13 -17.83
C VAL A 291 16.18 -6.46 -18.51
N LEU A 292 16.50 -7.48 -17.70
CA LEU A 292 16.79 -8.82 -18.22
C LEU A 292 15.51 -9.49 -18.70
N VAL A 293 15.49 -9.92 -19.96
CA VAL A 293 14.38 -10.63 -20.60
C VAL A 293 14.92 -11.76 -21.48
N ARG A 294 14.02 -12.62 -21.99
CA ARG A 294 14.39 -13.70 -22.91
C ARG A 294 14.52 -13.25 -24.37
N ASP A 295 13.81 -12.19 -24.74
CA ASP A 295 13.81 -11.61 -26.09
C ASP A 295 13.81 -10.08 -25.96
N ALA A 296 14.99 -9.47 -26.06
CA ALA A 296 15.15 -8.04 -25.88
C ALA A 296 14.50 -7.24 -27.01
N ALA A 297 14.50 -7.78 -28.25
CA ALA A 297 13.93 -7.11 -29.41
C ALA A 297 12.40 -6.99 -29.31
N GLN A 298 11.72 -8.07 -28.91
CA GLN A 298 10.27 -8.08 -28.70
C GLN A 298 9.85 -7.07 -27.62
N HIS A 299 10.58 -7.05 -26.51
CA HIS A 299 10.29 -6.13 -25.40
C HIS A 299 10.64 -4.68 -25.75
N ALA A 300 11.70 -4.41 -26.52
CA ALA A 300 12.00 -3.06 -26.99
C ALA A 300 10.90 -2.50 -27.91
N ALA A 301 10.24 -3.36 -28.71
CA ALA A 301 9.16 -2.95 -29.61
C ALA A 301 7.83 -2.67 -28.90
N THR A 302 7.58 -3.30 -27.75
CA THR A 302 6.29 -3.26 -27.03
C THR A 302 6.36 -2.62 -25.64
N GLY A 303 7.58 -2.38 -25.15
CA GLY A 303 7.87 -1.86 -23.83
C GLY A 303 7.67 -0.36 -23.69
N ALA A 304 7.79 0.12 -22.46
CA ALA A 304 7.69 1.54 -22.18
C ALA A 304 8.89 2.31 -22.78
N PRO A 305 8.68 3.51 -23.36
CA PRO A 305 9.76 4.36 -23.83
C PRO A 305 10.80 4.62 -22.72
N GLY A 306 12.08 4.57 -23.07
CA GLY A 306 13.18 4.84 -22.15
C GLY A 306 13.66 3.63 -21.32
N VAL A 307 13.06 2.46 -21.48
CA VAL A 307 13.55 1.21 -20.89
C VAL A 307 14.50 0.52 -21.85
N ARG A 308 15.70 0.15 -21.36
CA ARG A 308 16.62 -0.72 -22.09
C ARG A 308 16.34 -2.17 -21.69
N PHE A 309 16.33 -3.08 -22.66
CA PHE A 309 16.17 -4.51 -22.46
C PHE A 309 17.44 -5.23 -22.88
N THR A 310 17.78 -6.31 -22.18
CA THR A 310 18.94 -7.15 -22.48
C THR A 310 18.60 -8.62 -22.25
N GLU A 311 19.33 -9.49 -22.94
CA GLU A 311 19.35 -10.94 -22.72
C GLU A 311 20.58 -11.38 -21.90
N ASP A 312 21.50 -10.45 -21.61
CA ASP A 312 22.71 -10.69 -20.84
C ASP A 312 22.54 -10.25 -19.38
N LEU A 313 22.70 -11.21 -18.47
CA LEU A 313 22.69 -10.96 -17.03
C LEU A 313 23.81 -10.00 -16.60
N ALA A 314 24.99 -10.08 -17.22
CA ALA A 314 26.11 -9.22 -16.88
C ALA A 314 25.77 -7.75 -17.17
N GLU A 315 25.13 -7.47 -18.30
CA GLU A 315 24.64 -6.13 -18.64
C GLU A 315 23.55 -5.64 -17.68
N ALA A 316 22.62 -6.53 -17.26
CA ALA A 316 21.59 -6.19 -16.29
C ALA A 316 22.17 -5.80 -14.91
N LEU A 317 23.36 -6.31 -14.58
CA LEU A 317 24.06 -6.07 -13.30
C LEU A 317 25.23 -5.07 -13.39
N GLU A 318 25.52 -4.51 -14.57
CA GLU A 318 26.76 -3.76 -14.88
C GLU A 318 27.01 -2.55 -13.96
N ASP A 319 25.99 -1.74 -13.61
CA ASP A 319 26.12 -0.56 -12.73
C ASP A 319 26.09 -0.90 -11.22
N GLN A 320 26.40 -2.16 -10.85
CA GLN A 320 26.37 -2.68 -9.47
C GLN A 320 25.10 -2.25 -8.72
N PRO A 321 23.92 -2.77 -9.09
CA PRO A 321 22.65 -2.32 -8.54
C PRO A 321 22.66 -2.40 -7.00
N ASP A 322 21.98 -1.48 -6.33
CA ASP A 322 21.80 -1.58 -4.88
C ASP A 322 20.79 -2.70 -4.56
N LEU A 323 19.83 -2.94 -5.48
CA LEU A 323 18.72 -3.88 -5.33
C LEU A 323 18.47 -4.65 -6.62
N VAL A 324 18.28 -5.96 -6.52
CA VAL A 324 17.75 -6.81 -7.59
C VAL A 324 16.28 -7.15 -7.32
N VAL A 325 15.46 -7.03 -8.35
CA VAL A 325 14.05 -7.39 -8.35
C VAL A 325 13.84 -8.56 -9.30
N GLU A 326 13.37 -9.70 -8.78
CA GLU A 326 13.21 -10.93 -9.56
C GLU A 326 11.73 -11.29 -9.77
N THR A 327 11.34 -11.43 -11.04
CA THR A 327 9.98 -11.71 -11.51
C THR A 327 9.95 -12.69 -12.70
N MET A 328 10.97 -13.55 -12.83
CA MET A 328 11.13 -14.45 -13.99
C MET A 328 10.29 -15.72 -13.88
N GLY A 329 9.90 -16.13 -12.67
CA GLY A 329 9.18 -17.37 -12.40
C GLY A 329 10.04 -18.63 -12.56
N GLY A 330 9.48 -19.78 -12.14
CA GLY A 330 10.18 -21.07 -12.14
C GLY A 330 11.34 -21.16 -11.14
N THR A 331 11.92 -22.35 -10.97
CA THR A 331 12.97 -22.60 -9.96
C THR A 331 14.38 -22.77 -10.52
N GLY A 332 14.55 -23.04 -11.82
CA GLY A 332 15.85 -23.38 -12.42
C GLY A 332 16.92 -22.27 -12.25
N VAL A 333 17.00 -21.37 -13.23
CA VAL A 333 17.98 -20.27 -13.20
C VAL A 333 17.68 -19.28 -12.07
N ALA A 334 16.40 -19.01 -11.79
CA ALA A 334 15.97 -18.03 -10.80
C ALA A 334 16.51 -18.33 -9.38
N ARG A 335 16.53 -19.61 -8.96
CA ARG A 335 17.07 -20.01 -7.64
C ARG A 335 18.56 -19.68 -7.52
N ALA A 336 19.36 -20.08 -8.51
CA ALA A 336 20.80 -19.86 -8.51
C ALA A 336 21.14 -18.36 -8.50
N LEU A 337 20.37 -17.55 -9.25
CA LEU A 337 20.50 -16.10 -9.26
C LEU A 337 20.12 -15.46 -7.94
N SER A 338 18.99 -15.84 -7.34
CA SER A 338 18.58 -15.32 -6.03
C SER A 338 19.64 -15.56 -4.96
N GLN A 339 20.28 -16.74 -4.98
CA GLN A 339 21.40 -17.03 -4.08
C GLN A 339 22.65 -16.21 -4.40
N SER A 340 23.02 -16.03 -5.68
CA SER A 340 24.22 -15.26 -6.05
C SER A 340 24.06 -13.79 -5.68
N VAL A 341 22.91 -13.19 -5.97
CA VAL A 341 22.59 -11.79 -5.62
C VAL A 341 22.83 -11.51 -4.14
N LEU A 342 22.30 -12.35 -3.25
CA LEU A 342 22.48 -12.17 -1.81
C LEU A 342 23.94 -12.42 -1.38
N ARG A 343 24.59 -13.44 -1.97
CA ARG A 343 26.01 -13.74 -1.70
C ARG A 343 26.94 -12.59 -2.11
N ASP A 344 26.63 -11.92 -3.21
CA ASP A 344 27.37 -10.78 -3.74
C ASP A 344 27.09 -9.48 -2.96
N GLY A 345 26.27 -9.57 -1.90
CA GLY A 345 25.97 -8.47 -1.02
C GLY A 345 25.03 -7.44 -1.64
N LEU A 346 24.03 -7.90 -2.39
CA LEU A 346 22.95 -7.07 -2.93
C LEU A 346 21.63 -7.34 -2.19
N HIS A 347 20.74 -6.35 -2.16
CA HIS A 347 19.36 -6.57 -1.70
C HIS A 347 18.57 -7.38 -2.74
N LEU A 348 17.60 -8.19 -2.30
CA LEU A 348 16.73 -8.98 -3.18
C LEU A 348 15.25 -8.77 -2.83
N VAL A 349 14.46 -8.42 -3.84
CA VAL A 349 12.99 -8.48 -3.82
C VAL A 349 12.56 -9.52 -4.84
N THR A 350 11.70 -10.46 -4.47
CA THR A 350 11.22 -11.50 -5.41
C THR A 350 9.72 -11.75 -5.28
N ALA A 351 9.05 -11.95 -6.41
CA ALA A 351 7.68 -12.46 -6.45
C ALA A 351 7.61 -13.99 -6.66
N ASN A 352 8.76 -14.67 -6.70
CA ASN A 352 8.86 -16.06 -7.09
C ASN A 352 8.67 -17.01 -5.89
N LYS A 353 7.40 -17.32 -5.65
CA LYS A 353 6.96 -18.22 -4.58
C LYS A 353 7.66 -19.58 -4.59
N ALA A 354 7.85 -20.19 -5.76
CA ALA A 354 8.45 -21.52 -5.85
C ALA A 354 9.92 -21.51 -5.39
N VAL A 355 10.67 -20.44 -5.68
CA VAL A 355 12.04 -20.27 -5.16
C VAL A 355 12.04 -20.07 -3.65
N ILE A 356 11.13 -19.24 -3.12
CA ILE A 356 11.04 -19.02 -1.67
C ILE A 356 10.64 -20.30 -0.92
N ALA A 357 9.63 -21.04 -1.40
CA ALA A 357 9.18 -22.28 -0.77
C ALA A 357 10.28 -23.35 -0.74
N LEU A 358 11.05 -23.48 -1.82
CA LEU A 358 12.12 -24.47 -1.94
C LEU A 358 13.35 -24.13 -1.09
N ASP A 359 13.71 -22.85 -1.01
CA ASP A 359 15.04 -22.39 -0.59
C ASP A 359 15.03 -21.36 0.55
N PHE A 360 13.90 -21.26 1.25
CA PHE A 360 13.63 -20.28 2.30
C PHE A 360 14.82 -20.04 3.23
N ASP A 361 15.31 -21.11 3.87
CA ASP A 361 16.37 -21.04 4.88
C ASP A 361 17.67 -20.53 4.29
N ARG A 362 18.04 -21.09 3.14
CA ARG A 362 19.29 -20.75 2.48
C ARG A 362 19.32 -19.28 2.05
N LEU A 363 18.19 -18.75 1.56
CA LEU A 363 18.09 -17.35 1.16
C LEU A 363 18.14 -16.42 2.38
N HIS A 364 17.50 -16.77 3.50
CA HIS A 364 17.57 -15.97 4.73
C HIS A 364 18.97 -16.00 5.36
N GLU A 365 19.65 -17.15 5.35
CA GLU A 365 21.05 -17.27 5.77
C GLU A 365 21.95 -16.34 4.94
N LEU A 366 21.87 -16.40 3.61
CA LEU A 366 22.69 -15.57 2.73
C LEU A 366 22.40 -14.07 2.91
N ALA A 367 21.15 -13.69 3.11
CA ALA A 367 20.77 -12.32 3.41
C ALA A 367 21.36 -11.85 4.76
N ALA A 368 21.30 -12.70 5.79
CA ALA A 368 21.88 -12.40 7.10
C ALA A 368 23.41 -12.27 7.04
N ASP A 369 24.10 -13.23 6.41
CA ASP A 369 25.56 -13.28 6.28
C ASP A 369 26.12 -12.05 5.53
N SER A 370 25.38 -11.55 4.54
CA SER A 370 25.76 -10.38 3.76
C SER A 370 25.28 -9.05 4.35
N GLY A 371 24.49 -9.07 5.43
CA GLY A 371 23.85 -7.88 6.00
C GLY A 371 22.84 -7.22 5.05
N ARG A 372 22.23 -8.00 4.15
CA ARG A 372 21.27 -7.55 3.15
C ARG A 372 19.84 -7.97 3.49
N HIS A 373 18.91 -7.40 2.73
CA HIS A 373 17.48 -7.62 2.93
C HIS A 373 16.93 -8.49 1.80
N LEU A 374 16.17 -9.51 2.20
CA LEU A 374 15.33 -10.32 1.35
C LEU A 374 13.87 -9.94 1.61
N ARG A 375 13.13 -9.60 0.56
CA ARG A 375 11.68 -9.30 0.62
C ARG A 375 10.94 -10.12 -0.43
N TYR A 376 9.75 -10.60 -0.07
CA TYR A 376 8.99 -11.56 -0.86
C TYR A 376 7.48 -11.47 -0.59
N SER A 377 6.97 -10.28 -0.27
CA SER A 377 5.56 -10.10 0.08
C SER A 377 4.61 -10.50 -1.04
N ALA A 378 5.03 -10.21 -2.27
CA ALA A 378 4.31 -10.57 -3.49
C ALA A 378 4.20 -12.09 -3.74
N ALA A 379 5.04 -12.93 -3.10
CA ALA A 379 5.03 -14.38 -3.29
C ALA A 379 3.81 -15.06 -2.63
N VAL A 380 3.23 -14.46 -1.60
CA VAL A 380 2.14 -15.07 -0.82
C VAL A 380 0.87 -14.25 -0.89
N GLY A 381 0.94 -12.99 -0.47
CA GLY A 381 -0.25 -12.20 -0.16
C GLY A 381 -0.85 -11.43 -1.34
N GLY A 382 -0.07 -11.19 -2.39
CA GLY A 382 -0.43 -10.19 -3.39
C GLY A 382 -0.66 -8.84 -2.70
N GLY A 383 -1.84 -8.24 -2.89
CA GLY A 383 -2.26 -7.03 -2.19
C GLY A 383 -2.55 -7.23 -0.70
N ALA A 384 -2.70 -8.45 -0.19
CA ALA A 384 -2.95 -8.72 1.23
C ALA A 384 -1.61 -8.78 2.01
N PRO A 385 -1.36 -7.90 3.00
CA PRO A 385 -0.07 -7.81 3.68
C PRO A 385 0.09 -8.84 4.81
N ILE A 386 -0.01 -10.13 4.46
CA ILE A 386 0.01 -11.23 5.44
C ILE A 386 1.38 -11.40 6.09
N LEU A 387 2.47 -11.35 5.32
CA LEU A 387 3.82 -11.51 5.87
C LEU A 387 4.18 -10.34 6.80
N GLU A 388 3.84 -9.11 6.42
CA GLU A 388 4.03 -7.93 7.27
C GLU A 388 3.20 -8.02 8.56
N THR A 389 2.01 -8.62 8.48
CA THR A 389 1.18 -8.86 9.65
C THR A 389 1.82 -9.88 10.58
N LEU A 390 2.36 -10.98 10.05
CA LEU A 390 3.07 -11.99 10.81
C LEU A 390 4.34 -11.44 11.47
N ASP A 391 5.14 -10.67 10.74
CA ASP A 391 6.30 -9.94 11.27
C ASP A 391 5.90 -9.07 12.47
N ARG A 392 4.81 -8.30 12.35
CA ARG A 392 4.34 -7.40 13.40
C ARG A 392 3.86 -8.13 14.65
N VAL A 393 3.10 -9.22 14.49
CA VAL A 393 2.53 -9.94 15.65
C VAL A 393 3.54 -10.84 16.33
N SER A 394 4.57 -11.31 15.60
CA SER A 394 5.67 -12.07 16.20
C SER A 394 6.38 -11.29 17.32
N GLN A 395 6.32 -9.96 17.28
CA GLN A 395 6.88 -9.07 18.30
C GLN A 395 5.99 -8.95 19.56
N SER A 396 4.70 -9.29 19.48
CA SER A 396 3.72 -9.11 20.55
C SER A 396 3.15 -10.41 21.12
N GLY A 397 3.30 -11.54 20.43
CA GLY A 397 2.88 -12.85 20.92
C GLY A 397 3.09 -13.97 19.90
N ALA A 398 2.86 -15.21 20.34
CA ALA A 398 2.95 -16.38 19.46
C ALA A 398 1.72 -16.46 18.54
N VAL A 399 1.94 -16.73 17.26
CA VAL A 399 0.86 -17.11 16.34
C VAL A 399 0.38 -18.51 16.70
N LEU A 400 -0.93 -18.69 16.88
CA LEU A 400 -1.53 -19.99 17.21
C LEU A 400 -1.95 -20.74 15.95
N SER A 401 -2.65 -20.06 15.05
CA SER A 401 -3.08 -20.61 13.78
C SER A 401 -3.22 -19.52 12.72
N VAL A 402 -3.16 -19.94 11.45
CA VAL A 402 -3.51 -19.13 10.29
C VAL A 402 -4.51 -19.91 9.46
N GLU A 403 -5.63 -19.28 9.12
CA GLU A 403 -6.59 -19.76 8.13
C GLU A 403 -6.64 -18.76 6.97
N GLY A 404 -6.76 -19.22 5.74
CA GLY A 404 -6.91 -18.27 4.64
C GLY A 404 -7.43 -18.86 3.34
N VAL A 405 -8.16 -18.02 2.62
CA VAL A 405 -8.43 -18.20 1.19
C VAL A 405 -7.30 -17.47 0.46
N MET A 406 -6.40 -18.24 -0.15
CA MET A 406 -5.13 -17.72 -0.66
C MET A 406 -4.88 -17.99 -2.14
N ASN A 407 -5.85 -18.60 -2.82
CA ASN A 407 -5.84 -18.84 -4.26
C ASN A 407 -7.02 -18.10 -4.92
N GLY A 408 -6.72 -17.00 -5.62
CA GLY A 408 -7.74 -16.15 -6.25
C GLY A 408 -8.50 -16.85 -7.37
N THR A 409 -7.84 -17.72 -8.13
CA THR A 409 -8.45 -18.50 -9.22
C THR A 409 -9.55 -19.42 -8.71
N CYS A 410 -9.25 -20.22 -7.69
CA CYS A 410 -10.21 -21.09 -7.02
C CYS A 410 -11.32 -20.30 -6.32
N ASN A 411 -11.00 -19.16 -5.68
CA ASN A 411 -12.01 -18.34 -5.04
C ASN A 411 -13.02 -17.76 -6.05
N PHE A 412 -12.53 -17.34 -7.22
CA PHE A 412 -13.38 -16.92 -8.33
C PHE A 412 -14.30 -18.06 -8.81
N ILE A 413 -13.72 -19.24 -9.08
CA ILE A 413 -14.48 -20.41 -9.54
C ILE A 413 -15.55 -20.81 -8.52
N LEU A 414 -15.19 -20.96 -7.24
CA LEU A 414 -16.13 -21.29 -6.16
C LEU A 414 -17.22 -20.23 -6.01
N GLY A 415 -16.90 -18.95 -6.22
CA GLY A 415 -17.89 -17.88 -6.26
C GLY A 415 -18.92 -18.08 -7.37
N ARG A 416 -18.48 -18.42 -8.59
CA ARG A 416 -19.40 -18.72 -9.71
C ARG A 416 -20.26 -19.96 -9.44
N LEU A 417 -19.71 -20.96 -8.76
CA LEU A 417 -20.47 -22.15 -8.34
C LEU A 417 -21.54 -21.80 -7.29
N ASP A 418 -21.25 -20.92 -6.33
CA ASP A 418 -22.25 -20.39 -5.36
C ASP A 418 -23.37 -19.63 -6.10
N ASP A 419 -23.04 -18.96 -7.21
CA ASP A 419 -24.00 -18.27 -8.08
C ASP A 419 -24.77 -19.24 -9.02
N GLY A 420 -24.49 -20.54 -8.96
CA GLY A 420 -25.21 -21.59 -9.72
C GLY A 420 -24.59 -21.98 -11.07
N ALA A 421 -23.38 -21.52 -11.39
CA ALA A 421 -22.68 -21.91 -12.61
C ALA A 421 -22.21 -23.37 -12.56
N LEU A 422 -21.98 -23.98 -13.74
CA LEU A 422 -21.29 -25.27 -13.84
C LEU A 422 -19.78 -25.08 -13.69
N LEU A 423 -19.08 -26.09 -13.16
CA LEU A 423 -17.62 -26.04 -12.96
C LEU A 423 -16.85 -25.75 -14.25
N ALA A 424 -17.25 -26.38 -15.36
CA ALA A 424 -16.60 -26.17 -16.66
C ALA A 424 -16.76 -24.72 -17.14
N ASP A 425 -17.94 -24.13 -16.98
CA ASP A 425 -18.22 -22.75 -17.39
C ASP A 425 -17.47 -21.75 -16.51
N ALA A 426 -17.40 -21.99 -15.20
CA ALA A 426 -16.65 -21.17 -14.26
C ALA A 426 -15.13 -21.18 -14.55
N ILE A 427 -14.57 -22.35 -14.89
CA ILE A 427 -13.17 -22.46 -15.32
C ILE A 427 -12.94 -21.70 -16.64
N ALA A 428 -13.83 -21.88 -17.63
CA ALA A 428 -13.72 -21.20 -18.91
C ALA A 428 -13.81 -19.67 -18.76
N GLU A 429 -14.69 -19.18 -17.89
CA GLU A 429 -14.78 -17.75 -17.56
C GLU A 429 -13.51 -17.24 -16.87
N ALA A 430 -12.98 -18.00 -15.90
CA ALA A 430 -11.73 -17.66 -15.23
C ALA A 430 -10.56 -17.56 -16.22
N GLN A 431 -10.51 -18.43 -17.22
CA GLN A 431 -9.50 -18.38 -18.30
C GLN A 431 -9.70 -17.17 -19.21
N ALA A 432 -10.94 -16.88 -19.61
CA ALA A 432 -11.26 -15.73 -20.45
C ALA A 432 -10.92 -14.39 -19.79
N LEU A 433 -11.09 -14.30 -18.47
CA LEU A 433 -10.72 -13.13 -17.67
C LEU A 433 -9.23 -13.10 -17.28
N GLY A 434 -8.47 -14.16 -17.59
CA GLY A 434 -7.05 -14.27 -17.28
C GLY A 434 -6.73 -14.52 -15.81
N PHE A 435 -7.70 -15.02 -15.03
CA PHE A 435 -7.45 -15.52 -13.68
C PHE A 435 -6.81 -16.91 -13.70
N ALA A 436 -7.24 -17.77 -14.63
CA ALA A 436 -6.71 -19.12 -14.81
C ALA A 436 -5.84 -19.20 -16.07
N GLU A 437 -4.75 -19.98 -16.00
CA GLU A 437 -3.98 -20.36 -17.20
C GLU A 437 -4.72 -21.42 -18.02
N ALA A 438 -4.19 -21.74 -19.20
CA ALA A 438 -4.74 -22.80 -20.06
C ALA A 438 -4.76 -24.16 -19.36
N ASP A 439 -3.78 -24.43 -18.49
CA ASP A 439 -3.74 -25.58 -17.58
C ASP A 439 -3.90 -25.10 -16.12
N PRO A 440 -5.12 -25.07 -15.56
CA PRO A 440 -5.38 -24.55 -14.23
C PRO A 440 -5.19 -25.58 -13.11
N ARG A 441 -4.59 -26.75 -13.38
CA ARG A 441 -4.48 -27.85 -12.38
C ARG A 441 -3.79 -27.42 -11.09
N GLY A 442 -2.72 -26.65 -11.19
CA GLY A 442 -1.99 -26.17 -10.00
C GLY A 442 -2.83 -25.31 -9.06
N ASP A 443 -3.82 -24.58 -9.59
CA ASP A 443 -4.79 -23.85 -8.77
C ASP A 443 -5.84 -24.82 -8.20
N ILE A 444 -6.50 -25.58 -9.08
CA ILE A 444 -7.64 -26.45 -8.78
C ILE A 444 -7.30 -27.53 -7.75
N ASP A 445 -6.13 -28.15 -7.87
CA ASP A 445 -5.66 -29.23 -6.99
C ASP A 445 -5.06 -28.70 -5.67
N GLY A 446 -5.00 -27.37 -5.50
CA GLY A 446 -4.55 -26.72 -4.27
C GLY A 446 -3.04 -26.64 -4.13
N ASP A 447 -2.27 -26.93 -5.17
CA ASP A 447 -0.81 -26.80 -5.16
C ASP A 447 -0.40 -25.36 -4.90
N ASP A 448 -0.99 -24.37 -5.59
CA ASP A 448 -0.65 -22.96 -5.35
C ASP A 448 -0.90 -22.54 -3.89
N ALA A 449 -2.02 -22.97 -3.32
CA ALA A 449 -2.39 -22.69 -1.94
C ALA A 449 -1.46 -23.38 -0.93
N ALA A 450 -1.10 -24.65 -1.13
CA ALA A 450 -0.18 -25.38 -0.26
C ALA A 450 1.22 -24.74 -0.24
N ASP A 451 1.64 -24.27 -1.39
CA ASP A 451 2.95 -23.70 -1.65
C ASP A 451 3.02 -22.30 -0.98
N LYS A 452 1.93 -21.51 -0.98
CA LYS A 452 1.76 -20.30 -0.13
C LYS A 452 1.72 -20.63 1.36
N LEU A 453 0.96 -21.66 1.74
CA LEU A 453 0.81 -22.08 3.14
C LEU A 453 2.16 -22.55 3.72
N SER A 454 3.00 -23.23 2.94
CA SER A 454 4.34 -23.65 3.37
C SER A 454 5.23 -22.46 3.76
N ILE A 455 5.17 -21.37 2.98
CA ILE A 455 5.91 -20.14 3.27
C ILE A 455 5.35 -19.46 4.52
N ILE A 456 4.02 -19.37 4.65
CA ILE A 456 3.36 -18.84 5.86
C ILE A 456 3.80 -19.65 7.08
N ILE A 457 3.82 -20.98 6.98
CA ILE A 457 4.22 -21.86 8.07
C ILE A 457 5.67 -21.60 8.48
N ARG A 458 6.57 -21.54 7.49
CA ARG A 458 8.00 -21.31 7.75
C ARG A 458 8.24 -19.94 8.36
N HIS A 459 7.54 -18.93 7.85
CA HIS A 459 7.66 -17.55 8.29
C HIS A 459 7.05 -17.32 9.69
N ALA A 460 5.87 -17.88 9.98
CA ALA A 460 5.16 -17.66 11.24
C ALA A 460 5.62 -18.57 12.40
N PHE A 461 5.99 -19.82 12.10
CA PHE A 461 6.28 -20.84 13.12
C PHE A 461 7.73 -21.34 13.08
N GLY A 462 8.52 -20.96 12.08
CA GLY A 462 9.90 -21.48 11.92
C GLY A 462 9.95 -22.96 11.54
N ILE A 463 8.83 -23.56 11.14
CA ILE A 463 8.72 -24.99 10.81
C ILE A 463 8.85 -25.18 9.30
N ARG A 464 9.68 -26.13 8.86
CA ARG A 464 9.79 -26.49 7.46
C ARG A 464 8.79 -27.60 7.17
N LEU A 465 7.94 -27.36 6.19
CA LEU A 465 7.00 -28.35 5.67
C LEU A 465 7.06 -28.28 4.15
N ASP A 466 7.31 -29.42 3.50
CA ASP A 466 7.29 -29.48 2.05
C ASP A 466 5.84 -29.28 1.56
N PRO A 467 5.58 -28.42 0.55
CA PRO A 467 4.25 -28.29 -0.05
C PRO A 467 3.62 -29.62 -0.48
N ALA A 468 4.44 -30.62 -0.84
CA ALA A 468 3.98 -31.95 -1.21
C ALA A 468 3.43 -32.75 -0.01
N ASP A 469 3.89 -32.45 1.21
CA ASP A 469 3.46 -33.11 2.45
C ASP A 469 2.17 -32.51 3.04
N ILE A 470 1.70 -31.38 2.49
CA ILE A 470 0.44 -30.75 2.91
C ILE A 470 -0.72 -31.50 2.24
N ALA A 471 -1.64 -32.03 3.06
CA ALA A 471 -2.86 -32.66 2.56
C ALA A 471 -3.71 -31.63 1.79
N LYS A 472 -4.15 -32.00 0.58
CA LYS A 472 -4.88 -31.12 -0.35
C LYS A 472 -6.16 -31.77 -0.83
N GLU A 473 -7.24 -31.01 -0.84
CA GLU A 473 -8.50 -31.37 -1.48
C GLU A 473 -8.64 -30.60 -2.81
N SER A 474 -8.87 -31.34 -3.91
CA SER A 474 -9.05 -30.77 -5.24
C SER A 474 -10.48 -30.29 -5.48
N LEU A 475 -10.62 -29.15 -6.16
CA LEU A 475 -11.90 -28.65 -6.66
C LEU A 475 -12.58 -29.63 -7.62
N SER A 476 -11.82 -30.45 -8.34
CA SER A 476 -12.38 -31.44 -9.27
C SER A 476 -13.22 -32.52 -8.58
N GLY A 477 -13.03 -32.73 -7.28
CA GLY A 477 -13.84 -33.65 -6.46
C GLY A 477 -15.15 -33.03 -5.96
N LEU A 478 -15.42 -31.74 -6.23
CA LEU A 478 -16.60 -31.05 -5.73
C LEU A 478 -17.86 -31.47 -6.50
N THR A 479 -18.85 -32.01 -5.80
CA THR A 479 -20.11 -32.46 -6.42
C THR A 479 -21.23 -31.43 -6.24
N PRO A 480 -22.23 -31.41 -7.15
CA PRO A 480 -23.41 -30.57 -7.02
C PRO A 480 -24.17 -30.81 -5.70
N GLU A 481 -24.20 -32.04 -5.19
CA GLU A 481 -24.86 -32.38 -3.93
C GLU A 481 -24.18 -31.71 -2.74
N ARG A 482 -22.85 -31.60 -2.74
CA ARG A 482 -22.11 -30.91 -1.67
C ARG A 482 -22.33 -29.40 -1.73
N LEU A 483 -22.38 -28.82 -2.93
CA LEU A 483 -22.74 -27.40 -3.12
C LEU A 483 -24.17 -27.13 -2.62
N GLN A 484 -25.13 -27.97 -3.01
CA GLN A 484 -26.52 -27.86 -2.57
C GLN A 484 -26.65 -28.01 -1.06
N ALA A 485 -25.98 -29.00 -0.45
CA ALA A 485 -26.01 -29.22 0.99
C ALA A 485 -25.44 -28.02 1.79
N ALA A 486 -24.43 -27.33 1.25
CA ALA A 486 -23.94 -26.08 1.84
C ALA A 486 -24.95 -24.94 1.66
N ALA A 487 -25.54 -24.79 0.48
CA ALA A 487 -26.56 -23.77 0.20
C ALA A 487 -27.81 -23.94 1.09
N ASP A 488 -28.27 -25.17 1.30
CA ASP A 488 -29.40 -25.52 2.17
C ASP A 488 -29.16 -25.12 3.63
N GLN A 489 -27.89 -25.03 4.04
CA GLN A 489 -27.46 -24.59 5.37
C GLN A 489 -27.07 -23.10 5.41
N ASN A 490 -27.34 -22.34 4.33
CA ASN A 490 -26.90 -20.95 4.18
C ASN A 490 -25.38 -20.76 4.32
N GLN A 491 -24.62 -21.73 3.83
CA GLN A 491 -23.16 -21.72 3.79
C GLN A 491 -22.64 -21.56 2.35
N VAL A 492 -21.39 -21.15 2.22
CA VAL A 492 -20.65 -21.10 0.94
C VAL A 492 -19.38 -21.94 1.05
N ILE A 493 -19.01 -22.63 -0.02
CA ILE A 493 -17.79 -23.43 -0.06
C ILE A 493 -16.59 -22.55 -0.44
N LYS A 494 -15.52 -22.63 0.35
CA LYS A 494 -14.23 -21.96 0.12
C LYS A 494 -13.08 -22.97 0.18
N GLN A 495 -12.05 -22.78 -0.65
CA GLN A 495 -10.77 -23.49 -0.50
C GLN A 495 -9.95 -22.76 0.56
N VAL A 496 -9.79 -23.38 1.72
CA VAL A 496 -9.14 -22.80 2.90
C VAL A 496 -7.85 -23.55 3.18
N GLY A 497 -6.74 -22.82 3.17
CA GLY A 497 -5.50 -23.29 3.79
C GLY A 497 -5.54 -23.02 5.29
N HIS A 498 -5.28 -24.04 6.09
CA HIS A 498 -5.25 -23.95 7.54
C HIS A 498 -3.93 -24.51 8.06
N CYS A 499 -3.29 -23.79 8.97
CA CYS A 499 -2.23 -24.31 9.80
C CYS A 499 -2.41 -23.93 11.27
N SER A 500 -2.03 -24.83 12.18
CA SER A 500 -2.11 -24.62 13.63
C SER A 500 -0.97 -25.33 14.33
N ALA A 501 -0.34 -24.65 15.28
CA ALA A 501 0.69 -25.24 16.13
C ALA A 501 0.04 -25.87 17.38
N GLY A 502 0.21 -27.18 17.54
CA GLY A 502 -0.16 -27.89 18.76
C GLY A 502 0.80 -27.56 19.91
N GLY A 503 0.32 -27.70 21.15
CA GLY A 503 1.12 -27.44 22.36
C GLY A 503 2.30 -28.40 22.57
N ASP A 504 2.39 -29.46 21.75
CA ASP A 504 3.48 -30.45 21.73
C ASP A 504 4.56 -30.13 20.67
N GLY A 505 4.46 -28.99 19.98
CA GLY A 505 5.36 -28.59 18.90
C GLY A 505 5.05 -29.24 17.55
N ARG A 506 3.97 -30.02 17.43
CA ARG A 506 3.52 -30.55 16.14
C ARG A 506 2.62 -29.55 15.44
N LEU A 507 2.89 -29.30 14.16
CA LEU A 507 2.06 -28.46 13.32
C LEU A 507 1.09 -29.33 12.51
N VAL A 508 -0.18 -28.95 12.47
CA VAL A 508 -1.16 -29.49 11.54
C VAL A 508 -1.33 -28.49 10.40
N ALA A 509 -1.27 -28.94 9.15
CA ALA A 509 -1.49 -28.11 7.97
C ALA A 509 -2.30 -28.86 6.90
N ARG A 510 -3.24 -28.17 6.23
CA ARG A 510 -4.09 -28.73 5.16
C ARG A 510 -4.68 -27.65 4.26
N ILE A 511 -4.97 -28.00 3.01
CA ILE A 511 -5.81 -27.25 2.07
C ILE A 511 -7.11 -28.04 1.88
N GLU A 512 -8.26 -27.45 2.23
CA GLU A 512 -9.55 -28.14 2.28
C GLU A 512 -10.70 -27.29 1.72
N LEU A 513 -11.72 -27.93 1.15
CA LEU A 513 -12.96 -27.27 0.72
C LEU A 513 -13.92 -27.23 1.90
N ARG A 514 -14.06 -26.06 2.53
CA ARG A 514 -14.90 -25.89 3.71
C ARG A 514 -16.17 -25.15 3.37
N ALA A 515 -17.30 -25.67 3.83
CA ALA A 515 -18.54 -24.91 3.91
C ALA A 515 -18.42 -23.94 5.11
N LEU A 516 -18.54 -22.64 4.82
CA LEU A 516 -18.43 -21.56 5.80
C LEU A 516 -19.76 -20.82 5.87
N GLU A 517 -20.16 -20.44 7.08
CA GLU A 517 -21.28 -19.53 7.30
C GLU A 517 -21.06 -18.22 6.55
N ARG A 518 -22.12 -17.65 5.96
CA ARG A 518 -22.01 -16.42 5.15
C ARG A 518 -21.54 -15.19 5.93
N ASP A 519 -21.64 -15.20 7.26
CA ASP A 519 -21.14 -14.13 8.12
C ASP A 519 -19.63 -14.20 8.36
N ASN A 520 -19.00 -15.37 8.13
CA ASN A 520 -17.58 -15.58 8.27
C ASN A 520 -16.79 -14.65 7.34
N PRO A 521 -15.73 -13.95 7.81
CA PRO A 521 -14.94 -13.06 6.97
C PRO A 521 -14.40 -13.71 5.69
N LEU A 522 -13.96 -14.98 5.76
CA LEU A 522 -13.46 -15.72 4.60
C LEU A 522 -14.57 -16.11 3.61
N ALA A 523 -15.82 -16.26 4.08
CA ALA A 523 -16.97 -16.53 3.21
C ALA A 523 -17.33 -15.33 2.34
N LYS A 524 -17.07 -14.11 2.83
CA LYS A 524 -17.41 -12.84 2.17
C LYS A 524 -16.47 -12.48 1.03
N LEU A 525 -15.29 -13.09 0.96
CA LEU A 525 -14.31 -12.88 -0.12
C LEU A 525 -14.93 -13.24 -1.48
N ARG A 526 -14.77 -12.38 -2.48
CA ARG A 526 -15.29 -12.56 -3.84
C ARG A 526 -14.16 -12.48 -4.86
N ASN A 527 -14.38 -13.08 -6.04
CA ASN A 527 -13.46 -13.02 -7.17
C ASN A 527 -12.02 -13.41 -6.78
N GLU A 528 -11.02 -12.62 -7.19
CA GLU A 528 -9.61 -12.85 -6.95
C GLU A 528 -9.10 -12.41 -5.56
N GLU A 529 -10.01 -12.08 -4.63
CA GLU A 529 -9.64 -11.68 -3.28
C GLU A 529 -9.01 -12.82 -2.47
N ASN A 530 -7.97 -12.48 -1.73
CA ASN A 530 -7.38 -13.29 -0.68
C ASN A 530 -7.73 -12.69 0.69
N GLY A 531 -7.86 -13.56 1.68
CA GLY A 531 -8.04 -13.15 3.06
C GLY A 531 -7.52 -14.18 4.04
N PHE A 532 -7.06 -13.69 5.19
CA PHE A 532 -6.42 -14.50 6.22
C PHE A 532 -6.97 -14.13 7.60
N LEU A 533 -7.24 -15.16 8.41
CA LEU A 533 -7.52 -15.05 9.83
C LEU A 533 -6.30 -15.56 10.58
N VAL A 534 -5.63 -14.66 11.31
CA VAL A 534 -4.48 -14.97 12.16
C VAL A 534 -4.93 -15.01 13.60
N GLN A 535 -4.86 -16.19 14.22
CA GLN A 535 -5.24 -16.39 15.61
C GLN A 535 -4.04 -16.16 16.53
N LEU A 536 -4.24 -15.31 17.53
CA LEU A 536 -3.31 -15.05 18.62
C LEU A 536 -3.98 -15.47 19.95
N PRO A 537 -3.23 -15.57 21.07
CA PRO A 537 -3.78 -16.00 22.37
C PRO A 537 -4.95 -15.15 22.89
N HIS A 538 -5.01 -13.88 22.51
CA HIS A 538 -5.97 -12.91 23.06
C HIS A 538 -6.74 -12.12 22.00
N GLN A 539 -6.52 -12.39 20.71
CA GLN A 539 -7.21 -11.71 19.63
C GLN A 539 -7.12 -12.51 18.32
N SER A 540 -7.97 -12.14 17.37
CA SER A 540 -7.91 -12.62 15.98
C SER A 540 -7.73 -11.42 15.08
N LEU A 541 -6.85 -11.54 14.08
CA LEU A 541 -6.62 -10.49 13.09
C LEU A 541 -7.11 -10.96 11.73
N TYR A 542 -7.83 -10.08 11.04
CA TYR A 542 -8.25 -10.30 9.66
C TYR A 542 -7.40 -9.44 8.72
N VAL A 543 -6.87 -10.06 7.68
CA VAL A 543 -6.05 -9.42 6.64
C VAL A 543 -6.69 -9.74 5.29
N GLN A 544 -6.93 -8.72 4.46
CA GLN A 544 -7.55 -8.90 3.15
C GLN A 544 -6.80 -8.10 2.08
N GLY A 545 -6.88 -8.57 0.84
CA GLY A 545 -6.45 -7.84 -0.34
C GLY A 545 -6.67 -8.69 -1.59
N LYS A 546 -6.36 -8.16 -2.77
CA LYS A 546 -6.41 -8.97 -3.99
C LYS A 546 -5.21 -9.92 -4.06
N GLY A 547 -5.48 -11.21 -4.20
CA GLY A 547 -4.47 -12.26 -4.19
C GLY A 547 -3.77 -12.53 -5.50
N ALA A 548 -4.35 -12.06 -6.60
CA ALA A 548 -3.87 -12.29 -7.95
C ALA A 548 -4.09 -11.04 -8.82
N GLY A 549 -3.53 -11.10 -10.03
CA GLY A 549 -3.60 -10.03 -11.01
C GLY A 549 -2.35 -9.17 -11.06
N ARG A 550 -2.12 -8.58 -12.24
CA ARG A 550 -0.93 -7.79 -12.55
C ARG A 550 -0.65 -6.69 -11.52
N TRP A 551 -1.67 -5.92 -11.17
CA TRP A 551 -1.49 -4.70 -10.38
C TRP A 551 -1.24 -4.97 -8.90
N PRO A 552 -2.02 -5.82 -8.18
CA PRO A 552 -1.76 -6.11 -6.77
C PRO A 552 -0.37 -6.71 -6.52
N THR A 553 0.09 -7.63 -7.38
CA THR A 553 1.42 -8.24 -7.25
C THR A 553 2.53 -7.24 -7.54
N ALA A 554 2.40 -6.42 -8.58
CA ALA A 554 3.38 -5.37 -8.89
C ALA A 554 3.44 -4.32 -7.77
N GLU A 555 2.30 -3.98 -7.17
CA GLU A 555 2.19 -3.07 -6.04
C GLU A 555 2.92 -3.61 -4.80
N ALA A 556 2.75 -4.90 -4.49
CA ALA A 556 3.44 -5.56 -3.39
C ALA A 556 4.96 -5.60 -3.58
N VAL A 557 5.43 -5.92 -4.80
CA VAL A 557 6.86 -5.84 -5.15
C VAL A 557 7.38 -4.41 -5.02
N PHE A 558 6.64 -3.43 -5.52
CA PHE A 558 7.06 -2.04 -5.44
C PHE A 558 7.10 -1.51 -4.00
N ALA A 559 6.18 -1.94 -3.15
CA ALA A 559 6.21 -1.65 -1.72
C ALA A 559 7.45 -2.25 -1.03
N ASP A 560 7.86 -3.47 -1.38
CA ASP A 560 9.11 -4.06 -0.88
C ASP A 560 10.35 -3.26 -1.32
N ILE A 561 10.37 -2.76 -2.56
CA ILE A 561 11.43 -1.87 -3.08
C ILE A 561 11.50 -0.58 -2.25
N VAL A 562 10.37 0.05 -2.00
CA VAL A 562 10.28 1.30 -1.22
C VAL A 562 10.64 1.07 0.25
N ASP A 563 10.29 -0.08 0.82
CA ASP A 563 10.70 -0.46 2.19
C ASP A 563 12.22 -0.53 2.31
N ILE A 564 12.90 -1.16 1.35
CA ILE A 564 14.37 -1.22 1.30
C ILE A 564 14.97 0.17 1.14
N GLN A 565 14.42 0.99 0.23
CA GLN A 565 14.91 2.36 0.06
C GLN A 565 14.83 3.17 1.36
N ARG A 566 13.73 3.06 2.12
CA ARG A 566 13.56 3.79 3.39
C ARG A 566 14.57 3.35 4.45
N LEU A 567 14.89 2.05 4.48
CA LEU A 567 15.96 1.55 5.36
C LEU A 567 17.30 2.20 5.01
N LEU A 568 17.61 2.31 3.71
CA LEU A 568 18.84 2.97 3.24
C LEU A 568 18.83 4.48 3.52
N ASP A 569 17.71 5.19 3.28
CA ASP A 569 17.59 6.62 3.56
C ASP A 569 17.82 6.96 5.05
N ASN A 570 17.39 6.08 5.95
CA ASN A 570 17.62 6.23 7.39
C ASN A 570 19.10 6.06 7.77
N THR A 571 19.82 5.15 7.09
CA THR A 571 21.27 4.98 7.33
C THR A 571 22.13 6.12 6.79
N LEU A 572 21.62 6.89 5.81
CA LEU A 572 22.33 7.99 5.15
C LEU A 572 22.06 9.36 5.79
N ALA A 573 21.42 9.43 6.96
CA ALA A 573 21.16 10.68 7.67
C ALA A 573 22.45 11.30 8.19
N VAL A 574 22.73 12.56 7.82
CA VAL A 574 23.91 13.29 8.28
C VAL A 574 23.51 14.37 9.29
N PRO A 575 24.16 14.47 10.47
CA PRO A 575 23.86 15.51 11.45
C PRO A 575 23.91 16.92 10.84
N ALA A 576 22.93 17.76 11.16
CA ALA A 576 22.81 19.13 10.65
C ALA A 576 24.02 20.04 10.97
N THR A 577 24.85 19.66 11.95
CA THR A 577 26.05 20.39 12.39
C THR A 577 27.30 20.05 11.58
N SER A 578 27.24 19.07 10.67
CA SER A 578 28.37 18.77 9.78
C SER A 578 28.48 19.85 8.69
N LYS A 579 29.63 20.53 8.64
CA LYS A 579 29.92 21.46 7.53
C LYS A 579 29.87 20.68 6.22
N PRO A 580 29.29 21.24 5.14
CA PRO A 580 29.33 20.59 3.84
C PRO A 580 30.79 20.39 3.42
N GLU A 581 31.21 19.14 3.25
CA GLU A 581 32.47 18.82 2.59
C GLU A 581 32.37 19.39 1.17
N ARG A 582 33.14 20.44 0.89
CA ARG A 582 33.32 20.94 -0.47
C ARG A 582 34.00 19.83 -1.26
N SER A 583 33.30 19.27 -2.24
CA SER A 583 33.88 18.41 -3.25
C SER A 583 34.96 19.18 -4.00
N ALA A 584 36.23 18.93 -3.65
CA ALA A 584 37.37 19.41 -4.39
C ALA A 584 37.53 18.59 -5.68
N GLN A 585 36.72 18.90 -6.69
CA GLN A 585 36.99 18.54 -8.08
C GLN A 585 36.75 19.77 -8.96
N ALA A 586 37.69 20.71 -8.87
CA ALA A 586 37.97 21.62 -9.97
C ALA A 586 39.26 21.12 -10.62
N ALA A 587 39.12 20.68 -11.87
CA ALA A 587 40.19 20.13 -12.70
C ALA A 587 41.40 21.07 -12.74
N ARG A 588 42.58 20.52 -12.42
CA ARG A 588 43.85 21.09 -12.86
C ARG A 588 43.90 20.95 -14.38
N MET A 589 43.82 22.06 -15.11
CA MET A 589 44.25 22.10 -16.51
C MET A 589 45.78 22.11 -16.56
N PRO A 590 46.42 21.26 -17.37
CA PRO A 590 47.85 21.40 -17.68
C PRO A 590 48.06 22.55 -18.66
N GLY A 591 49.26 23.14 -18.59
CA GLY A 591 49.57 24.45 -19.12
C GLY A 591 49.62 24.59 -20.64
N GLU A 592 49.58 25.85 -21.07
CA GLU A 592 50.07 26.33 -22.35
C GLU A 592 51.27 27.25 -22.08
N ASP A 593 52.46 26.70 -22.29
CA ASP A 593 53.63 27.47 -22.71
C ASP A 593 53.51 27.65 -24.24
N SER A 594 53.42 28.89 -24.73
CA SER A 594 54.20 29.37 -25.89
C SER A 594 53.87 30.81 -26.28
N ALA A 595 54.94 31.59 -26.41
CA ALA A 595 55.13 32.90 -27.06
C ALA A 595 54.75 34.17 -26.29
#